data_AF-A0A6J7N3B2-F1
#
_entry.id   AF-A0A6J7N3B2-F1
#
_cell.length_a   1.000
_cell.length_b   1.000
_cell.length_c   1.000
_cell.angle_alpha   90.00
_cell.angle_beta   90.00
_cell.angle_gamma   90.00
#
_symmetry.space_group_name_H-M   'P 1'
#
loop_
_entity.id
_entity.type
_entity.pdbx_description
1 polymer ?
#
loop_
_entity_poly.entity_id
_entity_poly.type
_entity_poly.pdbx_seq_one_letter_code
_entity_poly.pdbx_strand_id
1 'polypeptide(L)' 'MGDQILLPSRIMAVADVVEAMSRFRPYREALGEVRAIEEIRTNRGTLFDADAVDACLAVLESGFDFEGAP' A
#
# COMPACT_ATOMS: atom_id res chain seq x y z
N MET A 1 -18.33 1.79 -7.98
CA MET A 1 -18.14 3.14 -7.42
C MET A 1 -16.70 3.67 -7.60
N GLY A 2 -15.75 2.92 -8.18
CA GLY A 2 -14.34 3.34 -8.31
C GLY A 2 -13.99 4.24 -9.50
N ASP A 3 -14.70 4.12 -10.63
CA ASP A 3 -14.39 4.86 -11.87
C ASP A 3 -14.67 6.37 -11.84
N GLN A 4 -15.27 6.88 -10.76
CA GLN A 4 -15.49 8.33 -10.59
C GLN A 4 -14.35 9.00 -9.81
N ILE A 5 -13.45 8.21 -9.21
CA ILE A 5 -12.29 8.71 -8.48
C ILE A 5 -11.13 8.81 -9.47
N LEU A 6 -10.50 9.99 -9.53
CA LEU A 6 -9.35 10.22 -10.40
C LEU A 6 -8.25 9.18 -10.11
N LEU A 7 -7.62 8.66 -11.16
CA LEU A 7 -6.55 7.65 -11.06
C LEU A 7 -5.47 8.02 -10.01
N PRO A 8 -4.94 9.27 -9.96
CA PRO A 8 -3.97 9.67 -8.94
C PRO A 8 -4.50 9.52 -7.51
N SER A 9 -5.78 9.80 -7.27
CA SER A 9 -6.38 9.69 -5.94
C SER A 9 -6.50 8.23 -5.49
N ARG A 10 -6.76 7.30 -6.42
CA ARG A 10 -6.81 5.86 -6.13
C ARG A 10 -5.43 5.32 -5.73
N ILE A 11 -4.39 5.77 -6.44
CA ILE A 11 -2.99 5.42 -6.13
C ILE A 11 -2.58 5.98 -4.77
N MET A 12 -2.85 7.27 -4.52
CA MET A 12 -2.51 7.92 -3.24
C MET A 12 -3.20 7.26 -2.05
N ALA A 13 -4.46 6.83 -2.18
CA ALA A 13 -5.17 6.17 -1.09
C ALA A 13 -4.52 4.84 -0.66
N VAL A 14 -4.05 4.05 -1.62
CA VAL A 14 -3.33 2.80 -1.32
C VAL A 14 -1.95 3.12 -0.72
N ALA A 15 -1.21 4.05 -1.32
CA ALA A 15 0.13 4.42 -0.87
C ALA A 15 0.14 4.98 0.56
N ASP A 16 -0.80 5.85 0.91
CA ASP A 16 -0.92 6.48 2.23
C ASP A 16 -1.20 5.45 3.33
N VAL A 17 -2.09 4.48 3.06
CA VAL A 17 -2.39 3.39 4.01
C VAL A 17 -1.17 2.50 4.24
N VAL A 18 -0.50 2.10 3.15
CA VAL A 18 0.69 1.26 3.25
C VAL A 18 1.79 1.98 4.02
N GLU A 19 2.06 3.25 3.70
CA GLU A 19 3.06 4.06 4.40
C GLU A 19 2.73 4.23 5.89
N ALA A 20 1.49 4.57 6.24
CA ALA A 20 1.07 4.75 7.62
C ALA A 20 1.20 3.47 8.44
N MET A 21 0.89 2.32 7.85
CA MET A 21 1.01 1.00 8.49
C MET A 21 2.47 0.53 8.60
N SER A 22 3.30 0.83 7.59
CA SER A 22 4.73 0.47 7.55
C SER A 22 5.57 1.30 8.52
N ARG A 23 5.21 2.56 8.80
CA ARG A 23 5.93 3.44 9.75
C ARG A 23 5.80 3.01 11.23
N PHE A 24 4.96 2.03 11.56
CA PHE A 24 4.70 1.62 12.93
C PHE A 24 5.68 0.51 13.44
N ARG A 25 6.97 0.85 13.62
CA ARG A 25 7.82 0.57 14.82
C ARG A 25 9.34 0.37 14.52
N PRO A 26 10.25 0.94 15.34
CA PRO A 26 11.70 0.96 15.09
C PRO A 26 12.48 -0.34 15.38
N TYR A 27 11.84 -1.51 15.48
CA TYR A 27 12.55 -2.74 15.93
C TYR A 27 11.98 -4.05 15.37
N ARG A 28 11.07 -3.99 14.40
CA ARG A 28 10.47 -5.21 13.80
C ARG A 28 10.01 -4.93 12.37
N GLU A 29 10.95 -4.54 11.53
CA GLU A 29 10.79 -4.13 10.12
C GLU A 29 9.81 -5.04 9.33
N ALA A 30 9.88 -6.36 9.53
CA ALA A 30 9.07 -7.29 8.76
C ALA A 30 7.56 -7.36 9.13
N LEU A 31 7.13 -6.85 10.30
CA LEU A 31 5.74 -7.06 10.74
C LEU A 31 4.78 -5.94 10.28
N GLY A 32 5.30 -4.73 10.05
CA GLY A 32 4.49 -3.59 9.57
C GLY A 32 4.11 -3.75 8.11
N GLU A 33 5.09 -4.08 7.27
CA GLU A 33 4.91 -4.27 5.83
C GLU A 33 3.99 -5.45 5.51
N VAL A 34 4.20 -6.62 6.13
CA VAL A 34 3.35 -7.80 5.92
C VAL A 34 1.89 -7.48 6.27
N ARG A 35 1.66 -6.75 7.37
CA ARG A 35 0.30 -6.33 7.75
C ARG A 35 -0.30 -5.30 6.80
N ALA A 36 0.51 -4.37 6.29
CA ALA A 36 0.07 -3.40 5.30
C ALA A 36 -0.36 -4.10 3.99
N ILE A 37 0.45 -5.06 3.52
CA ILE A 37 0.17 -5.91 2.36
C ILE A 37 -1.12 -6.70 2.56
N GLU A 38 -1.30 -7.34 3.72
CA GLU A 38 -2.53 -8.09 4.02
C GLU A 38 -3.78 -7.20 4.05
N GLU A 39 -3.67 -5.98 4.60
CA GLU A 39 -4.79 -5.04 4.70
C GLU A 39 -5.28 -4.58 3.32
N ILE A 40 -4.37 -4.11 2.45
CA ILE A 40 -4.72 -3.65 1.10
C ILE A 40 -5.23 -4.81 0.23
N ARG A 41 -4.70 -6.01 0.43
CA ARG A 41 -5.11 -7.21 -0.30
C ARG A 41 -6.50 -7.68 0.12
N THR A 42 -6.80 -7.64 1.42
CA THR A 42 -8.11 -8.02 1.97
C THR A 42 -9.21 -7.07 1.48
N ASN A 43 -8.88 -5.79 1.31
CA ASN A 43 -9.82 -4.75 0.90
C ASN A 43 -9.74 -4.39 -0.61
N ARG A 44 -9.07 -5.22 -1.41
CA ARG A 44 -8.93 -5.04 -2.86
C ARG A 44 -10.28 -5.13 -3.56
N GLY A 45 -10.62 -4.11 -4.35
CA GLY A 45 -11.89 -4.04 -5.09
C GLY A 45 -13.10 -3.68 -4.23
N THR A 46 -12.92 -3.47 -2.93
CA THR A 46 -13.98 -3.03 -2.00
C THR A 46 -13.72 -1.62 -1.49
N LEU A 47 -12.65 -1.41 -0.70
CA LEU A 47 -12.23 -0.08 -0.23
C LEU A 47 -11.19 0.53 -1.17
N PHE A 48 -10.36 -0.31 -1.78
CA PHE A 48 -9.30 0.12 -2.67
C PHE A 48 -9.57 -0.30 -4.10
N ASP A 49 -9.10 0.53 -5.05
CA ASP A 49 -9.12 0.18 -6.46
C ASP A 49 -8.19 -1.01 -6.72
N ALA A 50 -8.69 -2.00 -7.46
CA ALA A 50 -7.97 -3.25 -7.69
C ALA A 50 -6.65 -3.03 -8.44
N ASP A 51 -6.64 -2.14 -9.44
CA ASP A 51 -5.46 -1.88 -10.26
C ASP A 51 -4.40 -1.13 -9.44
N ALA A 52 -4.83 -0.22 -8.55
CA ALA A 52 -3.92 0.50 -7.66
C ALA A 52 -3.26 -0.43 -6.62
N VAL A 53 -4.03 -1.38 -6.05
CA VAL A 53 -3.48 -2.39 -5.13
C VAL A 53 -2.48 -3.29 -5.83
N ASP A 54 -2.83 -3.81 -7.02
CA ASP A 54 -1.94 -4.70 -7.77
C ASP A 54 -0.64 -4.00 -8.18
N ALA A 55 -0.72 -2.74 -8.61
CA ALA A 55 0.45 -1.93 -8.91
C ALA A 55 1.34 -1.71 -7.67
N CYS A 56 0.75 -1.45 -6.51
CA CYS A 56 1.48 -1.27 -5.26
C CYS A 56 2.21 -2.56 -4.84
N LEU A 57 1.54 -3.72 -4.92
CA LEU A 57 2.14 -5.02 -4.64
C LEU A 57 3.31 -5.33 -5.58
N ALA A 58 3.16 -5.07 -6.87
CA ALA A 58 4.22 -5.28 -7.84
C ALA A 58 5.47 -4.43 -7.55
N VAL A 59 5.30 -3.20 -7.05
CA VAL A 59 6.43 -2.33 -6.63
C VAL A 59 7.12 -2.89 -5.39
N LEU A 60 6.38 -3.33 -4.38
CA LEU A 60 6.95 -3.95 -3.18
C LEU A 60 7.72 -5.24 -3.52
N GLU A 61 7.14 -6.10 -4.36
CA GLU A 61 7.81 -7.32 -4.84
C GLU A 61 9.08 -7.05 -5.67
N SER A 62 9.20 -5.86 -6.27
CA SER A 62 10.39 -5.46 -7.03
C SER A 62 11.60 -5.08 -6.15
N GLY A 63 11.45 -5.12 -4.82
CA GLY A 63 12.49 -4.76 -3.85
C GLY A 63 12.45 -3.29 -3.44
N PHE A 64 11.26 -2.68 -3.40
CA PHE A 64 11.10 -1.35 -2.82
C PHE A 64 11.13 -1.44 -1.29
N ASP A 65 12.05 -0.71 -0.68
CA ASP A 65 12.13 -0.55 0.77
C ASP A 65 11.74 0.87 1.19
N PHE A 66 11.00 0.99 2.29
CA PHE A 66 10.61 2.28 2.88
C PHE A 66 11.76 3.00 3.59
N GLU A 67 12.96 2.41 3.62
CA GLU A 67 14.15 2.90 4.34
C GLU A 67 14.92 4.03 3.61
N GLY A 68 14.32 4.60 2.56
CA GLY A 68 14.96 5.56 1.64
C GLY A 68 14.43 7.00 1.68
N ALA A 69 13.96 7.51 2.82
CA ALA A 69 13.67 8.95 2.97
C ALA A 69 14.90 9.68 3.57
N PRO A 70 15.62 10.53 2.81
CA PRO A 70 16.62 11.45 3.38
C PRO A 70 16.00 12.53 4.26
#